data_AF-A0A972ZC21-F1
#
_entry.id   AF-A0A972ZC21-F1
#
_cell.length_a   1.000
_cell.length_b   1.000
_cell.length_c   1.000
_cell.angle_alpha   90.00
_cell.angle_beta   90.00
_cell.angle_gamma   90.00
#
_symmetry.space_group_name_H-M   'P 1'
#
loop_
_entity.id
_entity.type
_entity.pdbx_description
1 polymer ?
#
loop_
_entity_poly.entity_id
_entity_poly.type
_entity_poly.pdbx_seq_one_letter_code
_entity_poly.pdbx_strand_id
1 'polypeptide(L)'
;MSTKQVSEARALRAVRSLGVSLGIVVTKDRDDHMRLLAPVMAAGLIVALGFALFGLPDIPLPMPTWSFGVVTPTCGLTRASTALARGQLDLALLFNPAAFVLAAGVTAAIVRWVVGKTSKTWINVSFKPTPIGWSVLVAIAILWWANQQLHAGLIMSGSI
;
A
#
# COMPACT_ATOMS: atom_id res chain seq x y z
N MET A 1 34.67 17.23 -10.01
CA MET A 1 33.48 16.43 -9.66
C MET A 1 33.13 16.72 -8.20
N SER A 2 31.95 17.27 -7.90
CA SER A 2 31.60 17.82 -6.57
C SER A 2 31.32 16.71 -5.54
N THR A 3 31.68 16.92 -4.27
CA THR A 3 31.46 15.99 -3.15
C THR A 3 29.99 15.56 -3.02
N LYS A 4 29.04 16.43 -3.37
CA LYS A 4 27.60 16.10 -3.42
C LYS A 4 27.27 15.01 -4.44
N GLN A 5 27.88 15.04 -5.63
CA GLN A 5 27.59 14.04 -6.66
C GLN A 5 28.12 12.66 -6.30
N VAL A 6 29.22 12.60 -5.55
CA VAL A 6 29.77 11.33 -5.05
C VAL A 6 28.86 10.74 -3.96
N SER A 7 28.26 11.56 -3.08
CA SER A 7 27.33 11.07 -2.05
C SER A 7 26.01 10.59 -2.64
N GLU A 8 25.44 11.32 -3.61
CA GLU A 8 24.21 10.92 -4.32
C GLU A 8 24.40 9.59 -5.06
N ALA A 9 25.53 9.43 -5.76
CA ALA A 9 25.84 8.19 -6.47
C ALA A 9 25.98 6.99 -5.51
N ARG A 10 26.53 7.19 -4.30
CA ARG A 10 26.61 6.13 -3.27
C ARG A 10 25.23 5.79 -2.71
N ALA A 11 24.41 6.79 -2.40
CA ALA A 11 23.06 6.59 -1.88
C ALA A 11 22.19 5.80 -2.88
N LEU A 12 22.23 6.16 -4.16
CA LEU A 12 21.50 5.46 -5.22
C LEU A 12 21.95 4.00 -5.39
N ARG A 13 23.27 3.74 -5.26
CA ARG A 13 23.79 2.36 -5.28
C ARG A 13 23.32 1.56 -4.06
N ALA A 14 23.33 2.16 -2.88
CA ALA A 14 22.89 1.50 -1.64
C ALA A 14 21.40 1.15 -1.67
N VAL A 15 20.54 2.05 -2.17
CA VAL A 15 19.11 1.79 -2.34
C VAL A 15 18.89 0.68 -3.37
N ARG A 16 19.63 0.70 -4.49
CA ARG A 16 19.53 -0.34 -5.52
C ARG A 16 19.99 -1.69 -4.99
N SER A 17 21.09 -1.76 -4.24
CA SER A 17 21.56 -3.02 -3.65
C SER A 17 20.56 -3.56 -2.63
N LEU A 18 19.98 -2.69 -1.79
CA LEU A 18 18.98 -3.09 -0.82
C LEU A 18 17.70 -3.62 -1.50
N GLY A 19 17.24 -2.94 -2.56
CA GLY A 19 16.12 -3.40 -3.38
C GLY A 19 16.37 -4.80 -3.95
N VAL A 20 17.56 -5.04 -4.51
CA VAL A 20 17.94 -6.37 -5.02
C VAL A 20 17.99 -7.42 -3.91
N SER A 21 18.54 -7.09 -2.74
CA SER A 21 18.56 -7.99 -1.58
C SER A 21 17.16 -8.34 -1.07
N LEU A 22 16.20 -7.42 -1.17
CA LEU A 22 14.79 -7.63 -0.85
C LEU A 22 14.00 -8.31 -1.98
N GLY A 23 14.62 -8.56 -3.13
CA GLY A 23 13.96 -9.17 -4.28
C GLY A 23 13.23 -8.20 -5.21
N ILE A 24 13.35 -6.90 -5.00
CA ILE A 24 12.70 -5.88 -5.83
C ILE A 24 13.64 -5.49 -6.98
N VAL A 25 13.20 -5.74 -8.21
CA VAL A 25 13.93 -5.36 -9.42
C VAL A 25 13.09 -4.39 -10.24
N VAL A 26 13.60 -3.17 -10.41
CA VAL A 26 12.98 -2.13 -11.24
C VAL A 26 13.65 -2.12 -12.60
N THR A 27 12.87 -2.28 -13.66
CA THR A 27 13.32 -2.20 -15.05
C THR A 27 12.60 -1.07 -15.78
N LYS A 28 13.24 -0.54 -16.83
CA LYS A 28 12.65 0.45 -17.73
C LYS A 28 12.57 -0.19 -19.10
N ASP A 29 11.37 -0.32 -19.64
CA ASP A 29 11.10 -1.02 -20.90
C ASP A 29 10.07 -0.27 -21.74
N ARG A 30 9.97 -0.57 -23.04
CA ARG A 30 8.88 -0.06 -23.91
C ARG A 30 7.58 -0.79 -23.68
N ASP A 31 7.64 -2.01 -23.15
CA ASP A 31 6.46 -2.80 -22.84
C ASP A 31 5.98 -2.55 -21.40
N ASP A 32 4.68 -2.36 -21.27
CA ASP A 32 4.01 -2.35 -19.98
C ASP A 32 3.70 -3.79 -19.56
N HIS A 33 4.42 -4.29 -18.56
CA HIS A 33 4.17 -5.60 -17.95
C HIS A 33 3.15 -5.54 -16.80
N MET A 34 2.79 -4.34 -16.36
CA MET A 34 1.85 -4.11 -15.24
C MET A 34 0.62 -3.34 -15.73
N ARG A 35 0.09 -3.72 -16.90
CA ARG A 35 -1.03 -3.02 -17.58
C ARG A 35 -2.28 -2.89 -16.72
N LEU A 36 -2.52 -3.88 -15.87
CA LEU A 36 -3.68 -3.91 -14.98
C LEU A 36 -3.49 -3.07 -13.71
N LEU A 37 -2.27 -2.62 -13.39
CA LEU A 37 -2.00 -1.91 -12.15
C LEU A 37 -2.80 -0.60 -12.06
N ALA A 38 -2.71 0.25 -13.08
CA ALA A 38 -3.41 1.52 -13.12
C ALA A 38 -4.95 1.37 -13.06
N PRO A 39 -5.60 0.54 -13.90
CA PRO A 39 -7.05 0.39 -13.84
C PRO A 39 -7.54 -0.24 -12.53
N VAL A 40 -6.83 -1.22 -11.96
CA VAL A 40 -7.19 -1.82 -10.66
C VAL A 40 -7.09 -0.78 -9.54
N MET A 41 -6.00 -0.01 -9.50
CA MET A 41 -5.83 1.06 -8.51
C MET A 41 -6.88 2.16 -8.67
N ALA A 42 -7.21 2.53 -9.91
CA ALA A 42 -8.27 3.51 -10.19
C ALA A 42 -9.65 2.99 -9.76
N ALA A 43 -9.97 1.73 -10.00
CA ALA A 43 -11.21 1.12 -9.55
C ALA A 43 -11.31 1.14 -8.01
N GLY A 44 -10.23 0.77 -7.30
CA GLY A 44 -10.17 0.85 -5.84
C GLY A 44 -10.38 2.28 -5.32
N LEU A 45 -9.77 3.28 -5.98
CA LEU A 45 -9.97 4.69 -5.66
C LEU A 45 -11.43 5.12 -5.85
N ILE A 46 -12.06 4.73 -6.95
CA ILE A 46 -13.48 5.04 -7.23
C ILE A 46 -14.38 4.45 -6.15
N VAL A 47 -14.14 3.19 -5.74
CA VAL A 47 -14.90 2.54 -4.65
C VAL A 47 -14.73 3.30 -3.33
N ALA A 48 -13.49 3.67 -2.97
CA ALA A 48 -13.23 4.43 -1.74
C ALA A 48 -13.91 5.81 -1.75
N LEU A 49 -13.88 6.52 -2.87
CA LEU A 49 -14.58 7.79 -3.04
C LEU A 49 -16.10 7.61 -2.99
N GLY A 50 -16.63 6.54 -3.59
CA GLY A 50 -18.04 6.19 -3.49
C GLY A 50 -18.48 6.02 -2.05
N PHE A 51 -17.75 5.24 -1.24
CA PHE A 51 -18.04 5.11 0.18
C PHE A 51 -17.85 6.41 0.97
N ALA A 52 -16.89 7.24 0.58
CA ALA A 52 -16.72 8.55 1.21
C ALA A 52 -17.95 9.44 1.02
N LEU A 53 -18.54 9.43 -0.18
CA LEU A 53 -19.69 10.27 -0.56
C LEU A 53 -21.04 9.69 -0.09
N PHE A 54 -21.24 8.38 -0.23
CA PHE A 54 -22.54 7.74 0.01
C PHE A 54 -22.62 7.00 1.36
N GLY A 55 -21.50 6.88 2.08
CA GLY A 55 -21.39 6.06 3.28
C GLY A 55 -21.03 4.61 2.98
N LEU A 56 -20.64 3.87 4.03
CA LEU A 56 -20.42 2.43 3.92
C LEU A 56 -21.77 1.71 4.01
N PRO A 57 -21.95 0.59 3.28
CA PRO A 57 -23.10 -0.26 3.47
C PRO A 57 -23.08 -0.85 4.89
N ASP A 58 -24.20 -0.74 5.61
CA ASP A 58 -24.39 -1.32 6.94
C ASP A 58 -24.72 -2.82 6.86
N ILE A 59 -23.86 -3.55 6.15
CA ILE A 59 -23.96 -5.00 6.07
C ILE A 59 -23.08 -5.55 7.16
N PRO A 60 -23.63 -6.18 8.21
CA PRO A 60 -22.82 -6.89 9.18
C PRO A 60 -22.10 -8.01 8.45
N LEU A 61 -20.79 -7.84 8.27
CA LEU A 61 -19.88 -8.88 7.80
C LEU A 61 -19.17 -9.43 9.04
N PRO A 62 -19.82 -10.30 9.84
CA PRO A 62 -19.16 -10.91 10.97
C PRO A 62 -17.99 -11.72 10.43
N MET A 63 -16.78 -11.27 10.70
CA MET A 63 -15.62 -12.05 10.34
C MET A 63 -15.60 -13.27 11.25
N PRO A 64 -15.49 -14.51 10.74
CA PRO A 64 -15.50 -15.71 11.59
C PRO A 64 -14.41 -15.69 12.67
N THR A 65 -13.35 -14.89 12.48
CA THR A 65 -12.28 -14.71 13.46
C THR A 65 -12.68 -13.84 14.65
N TRP A 66 -13.76 -13.05 14.55
CA TRP A 66 -14.27 -12.23 15.65
C TRP A 66 -14.76 -13.05 16.83
N SER A 67 -15.35 -14.23 16.59
CA SER A 67 -15.77 -15.14 17.66
C SER A 67 -14.59 -15.67 18.49
N PHE A 68 -13.37 -15.55 17.96
CA PHE A 68 -12.13 -15.93 18.64
C PHE A 68 -11.30 -14.72 19.12
N GLY A 69 -11.83 -13.50 19.01
CA GLY A 69 -11.11 -12.27 19.39
C GLY A 69 -9.92 -11.93 18.47
N VAL A 70 -9.88 -12.48 17.26
CA VAL A 70 -8.79 -12.28 16.31
C VAL A 70 -9.18 -11.31 15.21
N VAL A 71 -8.39 -10.26 15.05
CA VAL A 71 -8.48 -9.26 13.98
C VAL A 71 -7.51 -9.66 12.87
N THR A 72 -7.98 -9.67 11.63
CA THR A 72 -7.11 -9.93 10.49
C THR A 72 -6.30 -8.68 10.11
N PRO A 73 -5.11 -8.82 9.50
CA PRO A 73 -4.24 -7.68 9.16
C PRO A 73 -4.88 -6.59 8.30
N THR A 74 -5.91 -6.95 7.52
CA THR A 74 -6.65 -6.05 6.62
C THR A 74 -7.97 -5.56 7.22
N CYS A 75 -8.28 -5.91 8.47
CA CYS A 75 -9.47 -5.42 9.14
C CYS A 75 -9.42 -3.89 9.26
N GLY A 76 -10.59 -3.25 9.14
CA GLY A 76 -10.68 -1.78 9.17
C GLY A 76 -10.14 -1.07 7.93
N LEU A 77 -9.58 -1.78 6.93
CA LEU A 77 -8.95 -1.14 5.77
C LEU A 77 -9.95 -0.35 4.90
N THR A 78 -11.17 -0.85 4.70
CA THR A 78 -12.23 -0.12 3.98
C THR A 78 -12.62 1.16 4.72
N ARG A 79 -12.75 1.07 6.05
CA ARG A 79 -13.03 2.21 6.93
C ARG A 79 -11.90 3.24 6.89
N ALA A 80 -10.66 2.79 7.04
CA ALA A 80 -9.47 3.64 6.95
C ALA A 80 -9.34 4.33 5.58
N SER A 81 -9.56 3.60 4.50
CA SER A 81 -9.52 4.14 3.13
C SER A 81 -10.62 5.18 2.91
N THR A 82 -11.80 4.96 3.47
CA THR A 82 -12.92 5.90 3.40
C THR A 82 -12.65 7.16 4.24
N ALA A 83 -12.15 7.00 5.47
CA ALA A 83 -11.73 8.10 6.33
C ALA A 83 -10.63 8.94 5.64
N LEU A 84 -9.65 8.28 5.02
CA LEU A 84 -8.60 8.94 4.26
C LEU A 84 -9.16 9.72 3.07
N ALA A 85 -10.11 9.14 2.32
CA ALA A 85 -10.79 9.80 1.22
C ALA A 85 -11.65 11.01 1.67
N ARG A 86 -12.15 11.00 2.91
CA ARG A 86 -12.84 12.13 3.55
C ARG A 86 -11.88 13.18 4.15
N GLY A 87 -10.56 12.98 4.05
CA GLY A 87 -9.55 13.86 4.64
C GLY A 87 -9.35 13.68 6.15
N GLN A 88 -9.92 12.64 6.76
CA GLN A 88 -9.82 12.35 8.19
C GLN A 88 -8.57 11.51 8.47
N LEU A 89 -7.40 12.15 8.42
CA LEU A 89 -6.10 11.47 8.48
C LEU A 89 -5.88 10.70 9.79
N ASP A 90 -6.25 11.29 10.92
CA ASP A 90 -6.07 10.67 12.24
C ASP A 90 -6.92 9.40 12.37
N LEU A 91 -8.18 9.46 11.92
CA LEU A 91 -9.06 8.31 11.91
C LEU A 91 -8.58 7.23 10.95
N ALA A 92 -8.08 7.61 9.76
CA ALA A 92 -7.50 6.66 8.83
C ALA A 92 -6.30 5.91 9.44
N LEU A 93 -5.45 6.63 10.16
CA LEU A 93 -4.28 6.06 10.82
C LEU A 93 -4.68 5.12 11.95
N LEU A 94 -5.67 5.51 12.75
CA LEU A 94 -6.18 4.71 13.85
C LEU A 94 -6.89 3.43 13.37
N PHE A 95 -7.65 3.51 12.28
CA PHE A 95 -8.32 2.34 11.72
C PHE A 95 -7.32 1.38 11.08
N ASN A 96 -6.47 1.87 10.16
CA ASN A 96 -5.52 1.01 9.46
C ASN A 96 -4.46 1.87 8.72
N PRO A 97 -3.23 1.98 9.23
CA PRO A 97 -2.18 2.74 8.55
C PRO A 97 -1.83 2.26 7.12
N ALA A 98 -2.24 1.04 6.71
CA ALA A 98 -1.99 0.54 5.37
C ALA A 98 -2.82 1.27 4.32
N ALA A 99 -3.89 1.98 4.73
CA ALA A 99 -4.60 2.90 3.85
C ALA A 99 -3.68 3.97 3.25
N PHE A 100 -2.68 4.46 4.00
CA PHE A 100 -1.68 5.40 3.48
C PHE A 100 -0.73 4.75 2.47
N VAL A 101 -0.30 3.51 2.75
CA VAL A 101 0.54 2.73 1.81
C VAL A 101 -0.22 2.48 0.52
N LEU A 102 -1.50 2.13 0.60
CA LEU A 102 -2.37 1.98 -0.56
C LEU A 102 -2.58 3.29 -1.30
N ALA A 103 -2.85 4.39 -0.63
CA ALA A 103 -3.00 5.71 -1.27
C ALA A 103 -1.71 6.14 -2.00
N ALA A 104 -0.55 5.89 -1.40
CA ALA A 104 0.74 6.10 -2.05
C ALA A 104 0.90 5.18 -3.27
N GLY A 105 0.49 3.91 -3.18
CA GLY A 105 0.50 2.95 -4.29
C GLY A 105 -0.41 3.37 -5.44
N VAL A 106 -1.63 3.84 -5.16
CA VAL A 106 -2.56 4.40 -6.14
C VAL A 106 -1.95 5.61 -6.85
N THR A 107 -1.40 6.55 -6.07
CA THR A 107 -0.73 7.74 -6.61
C THR A 107 0.44 7.36 -7.51
N ALA A 108 1.30 6.44 -7.05
CA ALA A 108 2.43 5.95 -7.83
C ALA A 108 1.98 5.23 -9.11
N ALA A 109 0.91 4.44 -9.06
CA ALA A 109 0.36 3.76 -10.24
C ALA A 109 -0.17 4.75 -11.29
N ILE A 110 -0.86 5.81 -10.86
CA ILE A 110 -1.35 6.88 -11.74
C ILE A 110 -0.17 7.64 -12.35
N VAL A 111 0.78 8.09 -11.54
CA VAL A 111 1.98 8.80 -12.02
C VAL A 111 2.76 7.93 -13.01
N ARG A 112 3.00 6.66 -12.67
CA ARG A 112 3.62 5.67 -13.57
C ARG A 112 2.87 5.58 -14.90
N TRP A 113 1.54 5.53 -14.86
CA TRP A 113 0.72 5.43 -16.06
C TRP A 113 0.81 6.68 -16.95
N VAL A 114 0.72 7.87 -16.36
CA VAL A 114 0.87 9.14 -17.07
C VAL A 114 2.25 9.22 -17.72
N VAL A 115 3.32 8.97 -16.95
CA VAL A 115 4.71 8.97 -17.45
C VAL A 115 4.90 7.93 -18.55
N GLY A 116 4.36 6.72 -18.38
CA GLY A 116 4.44 5.65 -19.37
C GLY A 116 3.80 6.04 -20.71
N LYS A 117 2.64 6.70 -20.64
CA LYS A 117 1.92 7.20 -21.82
C LYS A 117 2.64 8.35 -22.52
N THR A 118 3.18 9.32 -21.77
CA THR A 118 3.86 10.50 -22.32
C THR A 118 5.25 10.17 -22.86
N SER A 119 6.04 9.40 -22.10
CA SER A 119 7.45 9.10 -22.43
C SER A 119 7.60 7.84 -23.29
N LYS A 120 6.51 7.15 -23.64
CA LYS A 120 6.50 5.88 -24.37
C LYS A 120 7.43 4.81 -23.77
N THR A 121 7.70 4.92 -22.48
CA THR A 121 8.58 4.03 -21.74
C THR A 121 8.01 3.77 -20.36
N TRP A 122 7.90 2.51 -19.99
CA TRP A 122 7.29 2.03 -18.77
C TRP A 122 8.33 1.65 -17.73
N ILE A 123 8.05 2.01 -16.48
CA ILE A 123 8.80 1.54 -15.32
C ILE A 123 8.10 0.26 -14.86
N ASN A 124 8.78 -0.88 -14.91
CA ASN A 124 8.25 -2.16 -14.46
C ASN A 124 8.92 -2.56 -13.15
N VAL A 125 8.13 -3.08 -12.22
CA VAL A 125 8.63 -3.61 -10.95
C VAL A 125 8.35 -5.10 -10.94
N SER A 126 9.40 -5.89 -10.75
CA SER A 126 9.30 -7.34 -10.59
C SER A 126 9.78 -7.73 -9.21
N PHE A 127 9.07 -8.69 -8.60
CA PHE A 127 9.43 -9.25 -7.31
C PHE A 127 10.01 -10.65 -7.53
N LYS A 128 11.28 -10.81 -7.20
CA LYS A 128 11.98 -12.09 -7.16
C LYS A 128 12.20 -12.44 -5.68
N PRO A 129 11.33 -13.25 -5.07
CA PRO A 129 11.39 -13.51 -3.64
C PRO A 129 12.79 -13.99 -3.21
N THR A 130 13.39 -13.29 -2.25
CA THR A 130 14.62 -13.71 -1.58
C THR A 130 14.30 -14.14 -0.15
N PRO A 131 15.11 -15.00 0.49
CA PRO A 131 14.91 -15.35 1.89
C PRO A 131 14.87 -14.12 2.80
N ILE A 132 15.73 -13.13 2.55
CA ILE A 132 15.77 -11.86 3.28
C ILE A 132 14.48 -11.06 3.04
N GLY A 133 14.02 -10.95 1.79
CA GLY A 133 12.78 -10.28 1.45
C GLY A 133 11.58 -10.91 2.15
N TRP A 134 11.50 -12.25 2.19
CA TRP A 134 10.48 -12.96 2.95
C TRP A 134 10.56 -12.70 4.45
N SER A 135 11.76 -12.77 5.06
CA SER A 135 11.94 -12.49 6.48
C SER A 135 11.48 -11.08 6.84
N VAL A 136 11.82 -10.09 6.01
CA VAL A 136 11.41 -8.69 6.20
C VAL A 136 9.89 -8.55 6.06
N LEU A 137 9.29 -9.16 5.03
CA LEU A 137 7.84 -9.13 4.83
C LEU A 137 7.08 -9.78 5.99
N VAL A 138 7.56 -10.94 6.46
CA VAL A 138 6.97 -11.63 7.61
C VAL A 138 7.11 -10.81 8.88
N ALA A 139 8.28 -10.22 9.14
CA ALA A 139 8.48 -9.35 10.30
C ALA A 139 7.54 -8.13 10.28
N ILE A 140 7.42 -7.47 9.12
CA ILE A 140 6.48 -6.37 8.93
C ILE A 140 5.04 -6.85 9.16
N ALA A 141 4.64 -7.99 8.58
CA ALA A 141 3.31 -8.53 8.74
C ALA A 141 2.98 -8.90 10.20
N ILE A 142 3.94 -9.42 10.97
CA ILE A 142 3.77 -9.74 12.39
C ILE A 142 3.64 -8.46 13.22
N LEU A 143 4.54 -7.49 13.04
CA LEU A 143 4.48 -6.21 13.75
C LEU A 143 3.17 -5.47 13.44
N TRP A 144 2.77 -5.51 12.17
CA TRP A 144 1.50 -4.98 11.69
C TRP A 144 0.32 -5.64 12.39
N TRP A 145 0.30 -6.98 12.41
CA TRP A 145 -0.77 -7.73 13.02
C TRP A 145 -0.85 -7.49 14.53
N ALA A 146 0.30 -7.41 15.22
CA ALA A 146 0.35 -7.05 16.64
C ALA A 146 -0.28 -5.66 16.88
N ASN A 147 0.04 -4.67 16.05
CA ASN A 147 -0.57 -3.35 16.14
C ASN A 147 -2.09 -3.38 15.95
N GLN A 148 -2.59 -4.20 15.00
CA GLN A 148 -4.02 -4.40 14.76
C GLN A 148 -4.72 -5.07 15.95
N GLN A 149 -4.06 -6.03 16.60
CA GLN A 149 -4.60 -6.66 17.82
C GLN A 149 -4.72 -5.66 18.99
N LEU A 150 -3.77 -4.73 19.14
CA LEU A 150 -3.83 -3.70 20.20
C LEU A 150 -5.00 -2.72 20.02
N HIS A 151 -5.43 -2.48 18.78
CA HIS A 151 -6.52 -1.54 18.44
C HIS A 151 -7.83 -2.25 18.09
N ALA A 152 -7.95 -3.55 18.41
CA ALA A 152 -9.08 -4.39 18.02
C ALA A 152 -10.44 -3.80 18.43
N GLY A 153 -10.55 -3.25 19.64
CA GLY A 153 -11.79 -2.64 20.13
C GLY A 153 -12.28 -1.48 19.26
N LEU A 154 -11.36 -0.60 18.83
CA LEU A 154 -11.68 0.52 17.93
C LEU A 154 -12.09 0.01 16.54
N ILE A 155 -11.39 -1.00 16.02
CA ILE A 155 -11.65 -1.55 14.70
C ILE A 155 -12.97 -2.31 14.65
N MET A 156 -13.37 -2.98 15.74
CA MET A 156 -14.63 -3.72 15.81
C MET A 156 -15.84 -2.81 16.03
N SER A 157 -15.70 -1.74 16.83
CA SER A 157 -16.83 -0.90 17.27
C SER A 157 -16.93 0.47 16.60
N GLY A 158 -15.86 0.98 15.98
CA GLY A 158 -15.81 2.34 15.45
C GLY A 158 -16.64 2.54 14.18
N SER A 159 -17.61 3.45 14.22
CA SER A 159 -18.31 3.99 13.05
C SER A 159 -17.58 5.20 12.45
N ILE A 160 -17.88 5.54 11.19
CA ILE A 160 -17.40 6.74 10.48
C ILE A 160 -18.56 7.43 9.77
#